data_AF-A0A493T0C8-F1
#
_entry.id   AF-A0A493T0C8-F1
#
_cell.length_a   1.000
_cell.length_b   1.000
_cell.length_c   1.000
_cell.angle_alpha   90.00
_cell.angle_beta   90.00
_cell.angle_gamma   90.00
#
_symmetry.space_group_name_H-M   'P 1'
#
loop_
_entity.id
_entity.type
_entity.pdbx_description
1 polymer ?
#
loop_
_entity_poly.entity_id
_entity_poly.type
_entity_poly.pdbx_seq_one_letter_code
_entity_poly.pdbx_strand_id
1 'polypeptide(L)'
;MAAPPPPPFPGRFAPPFRSFPPGPFPPAPPPAPSASFSGRPLPFPAVSAAPPPFLLPPEAAPYFPAPRPAAAPPLFPPWPSSERPPAGRGAPPGAAEAEEEAQQRQRDEQWLTQFLARHRAPFNAPRPPPVSLGASPEAGRRLAVTALGLVARLAAACRALRRLEAEGDEEGWSEAKLEAEAARSELQEAVRPLREPGYLQELGRKAEKARKRRQRLQRRKQEAEAAQEEEAARAAEREAEIDRWRAKCIQEVEEKNRERELKAAADSVLSEVRKKQADTKRMMDILRALEKLRKLRKEAAGRKGVCPPPSADEAFESQVESLKTLLKNRTELYEAEERALRVMLEGEQEEERKREMEKKQKKEREKLLQQKREIDSKLFGDPDEFPLADLLQPFREYYLQAEHSVAALIQIRHEWDQYLVPADHPEGSCIPPGWVLPSLPTNDTWATAVR
;
A
#
# COMPACT_ATOMS: atom_id res chain seq x y z
N MET A 1 -14.29 65.39 1.78
CA MET A 1 -12.95 65.85 1.33
C MET A 1 -12.14 64.59 0.99
N ALA A 2 -12.03 64.28 -0.28
CA ALA A 2 -11.39 63.07 -0.79
C ALA A 2 -9.96 63.39 -1.23
N ALA A 3 -8.99 62.58 -0.79
CA ALA A 3 -7.58 62.73 -1.13
C ALA A 3 -7.30 62.15 -2.54
N PRO A 4 -6.45 62.80 -3.36
CA PRO A 4 -6.15 62.33 -4.71
C PRO A 4 -5.10 61.20 -4.72
N PRO A 5 -5.14 60.29 -5.71
CA PRO A 5 -4.14 59.23 -5.87
C PRO A 5 -2.82 59.75 -6.48
N PRO A 6 -1.67 59.09 -6.21
CA PRO A 6 -0.37 59.51 -6.73
C PRO A 6 -0.15 59.11 -8.21
N PRO A 7 0.74 59.81 -8.94
CA PRO A 7 0.98 59.59 -10.38
C PRO A 7 1.88 58.39 -10.67
N PRO A 8 1.81 57.80 -11.89
CA PRO A 8 2.64 56.66 -12.29
C PRO A 8 4.06 57.10 -12.73
N PHE A 9 5.07 56.35 -12.29
CA PHE A 9 6.46 56.51 -12.70
C PHE A 9 6.70 55.98 -14.13
N PRO A 10 7.46 56.69 -14.99
CA PRO A 10 7.88 56.18 -16.29
C PRO A 10 9.14 55.31 -16.16
N GLY A 11 9.24 54.32 -17.05
CA GLY A 11 10.15 53.18 -16.96
C GLY A 11 11.65 53.47 -17.08
N ARG A 12 12.44 52.42 -16.79
CA ARG A 12 13.57 51.93 -17.61
C ARG A 12 14.37 50.92 -16.80
N PHE A 13 14.21 49.63 -17.07
CA PHE A 13 15.33 48.67 -17.03
C PHE A 13 15.09 47.58 -18.08
N ALA A 14 16.06 47.46 -18.99
CA ALA A 14 16.14 46.40 -19.99
C ALA A 14 16.67 45.10 -19.36
N PRO A 15 16.30 43.92 -19.87
CA PRO A 15 16.76 42.64 -19.34
C PRO A 15 18.09 42.22 -19.99
N PRO A 16 18.95 41.48 -19.28
CA PRO A 16 19.83 40.52 -19.91
C PRO A 16 19.38 39.13 -19.47
N PHE A 17 18.92 38.30 -20.41
CA PHE A 17 19.41 36.93 -20.59
C PHE A 17 18.78 36.36 -21.85
N ARG A 18 19.65 35.95 -22.76
CA ARG A 18 19.33 35.38 -24.07
C ARG A 18 18.66 34.02 -23.86
N SER A 19 17.45 33.89 -24.39
CA SER A 19 16.81 32.61 -24.69
C SER A 19 17.65 31.85 -25.74
N PHE A 20 18.18 30.69 -25.38
CA PHE A 20 18.67 29.72 -26.36
C PHE A 20 17.48 29.08 -27.09
N PRO A 21 17.55 28.85 -28.41
CA PRO A 21 16.52 28.12 -29.13
C PRO A 21 16.57 26.62 -28.77
N PRO A 22 15.44 25.91 -28.71
CA PRO A 22 15.43 24.47 -28.55
C PRO A 22 16.00 23.81 -29.81
N GLY A 23 17.10 23.07 -29.64
CA GLY A 23 17.63 22.20 -30.69
C GLY A 23 16.70 21.00 -30.95
N PRO A 24 16.72 20.42 -32.16
CA PRO A 24 15.81 19.35 -32.56
C PRO A 24 16.10 18.05 -31.79
N PHE A 25 15.03 17.43 -31.29
CA PHE A 25 15.05 16.08 -30.71
C PHE A 25 15.50 15.04 -31.75
N PRO A 26 16.29 14.02 -31.38
CA PRO A 26 16.58 12.90 -32.26
C PRO A 26 15.30 12.06 -32.51
N PRO A 27 15.12 11.49 -33.71
CA PRO A 27 13.93 10.70 -34.04
C PRO A 27 13.90 9.37 -33.26
N ALA A 28 12.69 8.99 -32.84
CA ALA A 28 12.41 7.71 -32.20
C ALA A 28 12.71 6.53 -33.17
N PRO A 29 13.20 5.38 -32.66
CA PRO A 29 13.40 4.20 -33.47
C PRO A 29 12.05 3.62 -33.96
N PRO A 30 12.00 3.00 -35.16
CA PRO A 30 10.76 2.47 -35.72
C PRO A 30 10.28 1.22 -34.96
N PRO A 31 8.96 0.96 -34.91
CA PRO A 31 8.42 -0.26 -34.31
C PRO A 31 8.76 -1.50 -35.16
N ALA A 32 9.16 -2.58 -34.48
CA ALA A 32 9.39 -3.88 -35.11
C ALA A 32 8.09 -4.42 -35.75
N PRO A 33 8.16 -5.08 -36.92
CA PRO A 33 6.98 -5.55 -37.62
C PRO A 33 6.32 -6.74 -36.89
N SER A 34 5.01 -6.60 -36.65
CA SER A 34 4.12 -7.65 -36.21
C SER A 34 4.00 -8.72 -37.31
N ALA A 35 4.57 -9.90 -37.07
CA ALA A 35 4.31 -11.07 -37.89
C ALA A 35 3.02 -11.75 -37.42
N SER A 36 1.95 -11.56 -38.19
CA SER A 36 0.77 -12.43 -38.18
C SER A 36 1.15 -13.75 -38.84
N PHE A 37 1.01 -14.88 -38.14
CA PHE A 37 0.92 -16.18 -38.81
C PHE A 37 -0.16 -17.06 -38.19
N SER A 38 -1.20 -17.26 -38.99
CA SER A 38 -2.28 -18.23 -38.88
C SER A 38 -1.74 -19.66 -38.84
N GLY A 39 -2.37 -20.52 -38.03
CA GLY A 39 -1.94 -21.89 -37.80
C GLY A 39 -2.29 -22.91 -38.89
N ARG A 40 -1.55 -24.02 -38.88
CA ARG A 40 -2.07 -25.40 -38.67
C ARG A 40 -0.90 -26.39 -38.50
N PRO A 41 -1.13 -27.54 -37.82
CA PRO A 41 -0.07 -28.40 -37.30
C PRO A 41 0.20 -29.62 -38.20
N LEU A 42 1.43 -30.13 -38.22
CA LEU A 42 1.80 -31.49 -38.64
C LEU A 42 3.18 -31.88 -38.04
N PRO A 43 3.56 -33.17 -38.01
CA PRO A 43 3.94 -33.90 -36.78
C PRO A 43 5.45 -34.14 -36.57
N PHE A 44 5.75 -34.60 -35.34
CA PHE A 44 7.01 -35.05 -34.73
C PHE A 44 8.12 -35.65 -35.63
N PRO A 45 9.39 -35.57 -35.17
CA PRO A 45 9.95 -36.77 -34.53
C PRO A 45 10.59 -36.51 -33.16
N ALA A 46 10.58 -37.54 -32.33
CA ALA A 46 11.14 -37.61 -31.00
C ALA A 46 12.68 -37.55 -31.03
N VAL A 47 13.26 -36.68 -30.19
CA VAL A 47 14.67 -36.76 -29.82
C VAL A 47 14.76 -36.74 -28.30
N SER A 48 15.32 -37.81 -27.77
CA SER A 48 15.67 -38.02 -26.37
C SER A 48 16.72 -37.00 -25.93
N ALA A 49 16.48 -36.28 -24.84
CA ALA A 49 17.47 -35.40 -24.22
C ALA A 49 17.50 -35.64 -22.70
N ALA A 50 18.69 -35.98 -22.21
CA ALA A 50 19.02 -36.25 -20.81
C ALA A 50 18.88 -35.01 -19.91
N PRO A 51 18.68 -35.19 -18.58
CA PRO A 51 18.61 -34.08 -17.63
C PRO A 51 20.00 -33.49 -17.28
N PRO A 52 20.09 -32.19 -16.94
CA PRO A 52 21.34 -31.53 -16.55
C PRO A 52 21.76 -31.86 -15.09
N PRO A 53 23.05 -31.72 -14.75
CA PRO A 53 23.63 -32.20 -13.50
C PRO A 53 23.44 -31.23 -12.32
N PHE A 54 23.35 -31.83 -11.13
CA PHE A 54 23.42 -31.20 -9.81
C PHE A 54 24.74 -30.43 -9.62
N LEU A 55 24.67 -29.22 -9.05
CA LEU A 55 25.81 -28.51 -8.47
C LEU A 55 25.84 -28.73 -6.96
N LEU A 56 26.93 -29.32 -6.47
CA LEU A 56 27.31 -29.43 -5.06
C LEU A 56 27.74 -28.07 -4.48
N PRO A 57 27.68 -27.90 -3.13
CA PRO A 57 28.12 -26.70 -2.43
C PRO A 57 29.66 -26.63 -2.28
N PRO A 58 30.26 -25.42 -2.19
CA PRO A 58 31.70 -25.28 -2.10
C PRO A 58 32.26 -25.53 -0.70
N GLU A 59 33.44 -26.13 -0.73
CA GLU A 59 34.34 -26.53 0.34
C GLU A 59 34.98 -25.34 1.08
N ALA A 60 35.35 -25.59 2.34
CA ALA A 60 35.90 -24.63 3.28
C ALA A 60 37.28 -24.08 2.88
N ALA A 61 37.51 -22.80 3.19
CA ALA A 61 38.82 -22.15 3.16
C ALA A 61 39.09 -21.40 4.50
N PRO A 62 40.36 -21.12 4.84
CA PRO A 62 40.87 -21.34 6.20
C PRO A 62 40.81 -20.12 7.13
N TYR A 63 40.77 -20.48 8.41
CA TYR A 63 40.86 -19.63 9.60
C TYR A 63 42.17 -18.83 9.66
N PHE A 64 42.07 -17.51 9.90
CA PHE A 64 43.08 -16.73 10.62
C PHE A 64 42.38 -15.78 11.61
N PRO A 65 42.88 -15.62 12.85
CA PRO A 65 42.13 -15.02 13.94
C PRO A 65 42.37 -13.51 14.05
N ALA A 66 41.31 -12.76 14.37
CA ALA A 66 41.39 -11.36 14.81
C ALA A 66 40.96 -11.27 16.30
N PRO A 67 41.39 -10.22 17.02
CA PRO A 67 41.73 -10.29 18.44
C PRO A 67 40.53 -10.06 19.39
N ARG A 68 40.63 -10.64 20.58
CA ARG A 68 39.72 -10.45 21.71
C ARG A 68 39.65 -8.98 22.16
N PRO A 69 38.45 -8.43 22.43
CA PRO A 69 38.30 -7.37 23.41
C PRO A 69 38.02 -7.95 24.81
N ALA A 70 38.58 -7.26 25.78
CA ALA A 70 38.60 -7.58 27.20
C ALA A 70 37.21 -7.48 27.86
N ALA A 71 37.08 -8.22 28.96
CA ALA A 71 35.92 -8.30 29.81
C ALA A 71 35.55 -6.95 30.45
N ALA A 72 34.25 -6.64 30.45
CA ALA A 72 33.63 -5.73 31.40
C ALA A 72 32.53 -6.50 32.16
N PRO A 73 32.41 -6.34 33.50
CA PRO A 73 31.53 -7.18 34.33
C PRO A 73 30.07 -6.71 34.27
N PRO A 74 29.08 -7.62 34.40
CA PRO A 74 27.70 -7.22 34.66
C PRO A 74 27.56 -6.74 36.11
N LEU A 75 27.11 -5.50 36.27
CA LEU A 75 26.48 -4.98 37.47
C LEU A 75 25.19 -5.76 37.71
N PHE A 76 25.15 -6.59 38.75
CA PHE A 76 24.03 -6.93 39.66
C PHE A 76 24.27 -8.33 40.29
N PRO A 77 23.99 -8.51 41.60
CA PRO A 77 24.43 -9.69 42.35
C PRO A 77 23.51 -10.92 42.13
N PRO A 78 24.04 -12.15 42.28
CA PRO A 78 23.26 -13.37 42.24
C PRO A 78 22.48 -13.54 43.56
N TRP A 79 21.16 -13.69 43.46
CA TRP A 79 20.32 -14.08 44.59
C TRP A 79 20.33 -15.62 44.78
N PRO A 80 20.14 -16.09 46.03
CA PRO A 80 20.59 -17.40 46.45
C PRO A 80 19.65 -18.53 46.02
N SER A 81 20.26 -19.67 45.68
CA SER A 81 19.58 -20.95 45.53
C SER A 81 18.96 -21.37 46.87
N SER A 82 17.63 -21.39 46.95
CA SER A 82 16.89 -22.15 47.97
C SER A 82 16.03 -23.20 47.28
N GLU A 83 16.43 -24.44 47.53
CA GLU A 83 15.63 -25.65 47.72
C GLU A 83 14.25 -25.73 47.05
N ARG A 84 14.19 -26.64 46.07
CA ARG A 84 12.97 -27.13 45.43
C ARG A 84 12.32 -28.19 46.34
N PRO A 85 11.05 -28.05 46.76
CA PRO A 85 10.30 -29.16 47.36
C PRO A 85 9.88 -30.17 46.26
N PRO A 86 9.63 -31.45 46.63
CA PRO A 86 9.49 -32.53 45.65
C PRO A 86 8.09 -32.61 45.01
N ALA A 87 8.11 -32.98 43.73
CA ALA A 87 7.10 -33.73 42.96
C ALA A 87 5.61 -33.54 43.32
N GLY A 88 4.94 -32.64 42.58
CA GLY A 88 3.52 -32.77 42.25
C GLY A 88 3.38 -33.16 40.77
N ARG A 89 2.69 -34.28 40.49
CA ARG A 89 2.32 -34.72 39.14
C ARG A 89 1.47 -33.65 38.45
N GLY A 90 2.01 -33.01 37.43
CA GLY A 90 1.27 -32.22 36.43
C GLY A 90 1.90 -32.48 35.07
N ALA A 91 1.12 -32.95 34.11
CA ALA A 91 1.56 -33.29 32.77
C ALA A 91 2.09 -32.05 32.01
N PRO A 92 3.08 -32.21 31.11
CA PRO A 92 3.58 -31.10 30.29
C PRO A 92 2.47 -30.59 29.33
N PRO A 93 2.39 -29.26 29.09
CA PRO A 93 1.30 -28.62 28.34
C PRO A 93 1.21 -28.95 26.84
N GLY A 94 1.98 -29.92 26.34
CA GLY A 94 1.92 -30.42 24.96
C GLY A 94 1.29 -31.82 24.81
N ALA A 95 0.94 -32.49 25.92
CA ALA A 95 0.32 -33.83 25.85
C ALA A 95 -1.14 -33.77 25.39
N ALA A 96 -1.89 -32.74 25.80
CA ALA A 96 -3.29 -32.57 25.43
C ALA A 96 -3.46 -32.25 23.93
N GLU A 97 -2.63 -31.36 23.37
CA GLU A 97 -2.65 -31.04 21.94
C GLU A 97 -2.24 -32.25 21.07
N ALA A 98 -1.23 -33.03 21.52
CA ALA A 98 -0.83 -34.25 20.84
C ALA A 98 -1.91 -35.35 20.89
N GLU A 99 -2.64 -35.45 22.00
CA GLU A 99 -3.79 -36.36 22.14
C GLU A 99 -4.98 -35.91 21.28
N GLU A 100 -5.24 -34.62 21.17
CA GLU A 100 -6.27 -34.06 20.29
C GLU A 100 -5.94 -34.28 18.81
N GLU A 101 -4.68 -34.07 18.40
CA GLU A 101 -4.21 -34.40 17.05
C GLU A 101 -4.28 -35.90 16.74
N ALA A 102 -3.99 -36.76 17.73
CA ALA A 102 -4.10 -38.21 17.58
C ALA A 102 -5.57 -38.65 17.44
N GLN A 103 -6.48 -38.05 18.21
CA GLN A 103 -7.92 -38.28 18.08
C GLN A 103 -8.46 -37.78 16.74
N GLN A 104 -7.95 -36.64 16.25
CA GLN A 104 -8.33 -36.11 14.95
C GLN A 104 -7.85 -37.03 13.82
N ARG A 105 -6.60 -37.52 13.89
CA ARG A 105 -6.07 -38.52 12.95
C ARG A 105 -6.91 -39.80 12.93
N GLN A 106 -7.34 -40.31 14.10
CA GLN A 106 -8.22 -41.47 14.17
C GLN A 106 -9.61 -41.21 13.55
N ARG A 107 -10.19 -40.02 13.76
CA ARG A 107 -11.46 -39.63 13.12
C ARG A 107 -11.30 -39.54 11.60
N ASP A 108 -10.20 -38.96 11.13
CA ASP A 108 -9.91 -38.83 9.71
C ASP A 108 -9.66 -40.20 9.05
N GLU A 109 -8.96 -41.12 9.72
CA GLU A 109 -8.77 -42.50 9.26
C GLU A 109 -10.08 -43.28 9.20
N GLN A 110 -10.94 -43.15 10.21
CA GLN A 110 -12.27 -43.75 10.22
C GLN A 110 -13.17 -43.16 9.13
N TRP A 111 -13.08 -41.85 8.91
CA TRP A 111 -13.79 -41.17 7.83
C TRP A 111 -13.29 -41.64 6.46
N LEU A 112 -11.98 -41.74 6.25
CA LEU A 112 -11.37 -42.24 5.01
C LEU A 112 -11.75 -43.70 4.74
N THR A 113 -11.73 -44.57 5.77
CA THR A 113 -12.17 -45.96 5.61
C THR A 113 -13.65 -46.07 5.28
N GLN A 114 -14.52 -45.29 5.92
CA GLN A 114 -15.95 -45.24 5.58
C GLN A 114 -16.21 -44.64 4.20
N PHE A 115 -15.46 -43.60 3.82
CA PHE A 115 -15.54 -42.94 2.52
C PHE A 115 -15.11 -43.92 1.40
N LEU A 116 -13.98 -44.61 1.59
CA LEU A 116 -13.50 -45.63 0.68
C LEU A 116 -14.42 -46.85 0.64
N ALA A 117 -15.06 -47.23 1.75
CA ALA A 117 -16.06 -48.30 1.78
C ALA A 117 -17.35 -47.91 1.04
N ARG A 118 -17.79 -46.64 1.15
CA ARG A 118 -18.92 -46.10 0.38
C ARG A 118 -18.63 -45.98 -1.11
N HIS A 119 -17.38 -45.67 -1.49
CA HIS A 119 -16.96 -45.57 -2.88
C HIS A 119 -16.51 -46.90 -3.50
N ARG A 120 -16.10 -47.88 -2.68
CA ARG A 120 -16.05 -49.30 -3.04
C ARG A 120 -17.45 -49.89 -2.93
N ALA A 121 -18.37 -49.44 -3.77
CA ALA A 121 -19.52 -50.27 -4.09
C ALA A 121 -18.99 -51.64 -4.55
N PRO A 122 -19.56 -52.78 -4.10
CA PRO A 122 -19.17 -54.07 -4.64
C PRO A 122 -19.36 -54.01 -6.16
N PHE A 123 -18.31 -54.38 -6.91
CA PHE A 123 -18.34 -54.51 -8.37
C PHE A 123 -19.48 -55.42 -8.89
N ASN A 124 -20.22 -56.07 -7.99
CA ASN A 124 -21.29 -57.03 -8.22
C ASN A 124 -22.68 -56.58 -7.71
N ALA A 125 -22.91 -55.31 -7.36
CA ALA A 125 -24.28 -54.84 -7.21
C ALA A 125 -25.00 -54.99 -8.56
N PRO A 126 -26.17 -55.66 -8.65
CA PRO A 126 -26.90 -55.76 -9.91
C PRO A 126 -27.19 -54.34 -10.40
N ARG A 127 -26.47 -53.96 -11.46
CA ARG A 127 -26.68 -52.71 -12.17
C ARG A 127 -28.17 -52.67 -12.52
N PRO A 128 -28.95 -51.64 -12.12
CA PRO A 128 -30.30 -51.52 -12.62
C PRO A 128 -30.24 -51.65 -14.15
N PRO A 129 -31.16 -52.39 -14.78
CA PRO A 129 -31.10 -52.66 -16.21
C PRO A 129 -30.83 -51.34 -16.93
N PRO A 130 -29.87 -51.30 -17.87
CA PRO A 130 -29.54 -50.07 -18.57
C PRO A 130 -30.80 -49.55 -19.22
N VAL A 131 -31.36 -48.48 -18.64
CA VAL A 131 -32.44 -47.72 -19.27
C VAL A 131 -31.87 -47.25 -20.61
N SER A 132 -32.45 -47.78 -21.68
CA SER A 132 -32.23 -47.47 -23.09
C SER A 132 -30.89 -46.82 -23.43
N LEU A 133 -29.95 -47.64 -23.92
CA LEU A 133 -28.72 -47.21 -24.61
C LEU A 133 -28.96 -46.35 -25.88
N GLY A 134 -30.20 -45.99 -26.23
CA GLY A 134 -30.55 -45.37 -27.53
C GLY A 134 -30.64 -43.84 -27.58
N ALA A 135 -30.92 -43.14 -26.46
CA ALA A 135 -31.19 -41.70 -26.51
C ALA A 135 -29.89 -40.86 -26.42
N SER A 136 -29.22 -40.61 -27.55
CA SER A 136 -28.10 -39.65 -27.63
C SER A 136 -28.58 -38.29 -28.13
N PRO A 137 -28.17 -37.15 -27.54
CA PRO A 137 -28.45 -35.81 -28.06
C PRO A 137 -28.04 -35.59 -29.52
N GLU A 138 -27.01 -36.31 -30.00
CA GLU A 138 -26.58 -36.26 -31.40
C GLU A 138 -27.45 -37.14 -32.29
N ALA A 139 -27.80 -38.35 -31.84
CA ALA A 139 -28.70 -39.25 -32.57
C ALA A 139 -30.11 -38.64 -32.68
N GLY A 140 -30.65 -38.09 -31.60
CA GLY A 140 -31.94 -37.38 -31.60
C GLY A 140 -31.94 -36.16 -32.51
N ARG A 141 -30.82 -35.42 -32.60
CA ARG A 141 -30.66 -34.32 -33.58
C ARG A 141 -30.66 -34.81 -35.02
N ARG A 142 -29.94 -35.90 -35.31
CA ARG A 142 -29.93 -36.51 -36.65
C ARG A 142 -31.34 -36.97 -37.05
N LEU A 143 -32.03 -37.68 -36.17
CA LEU A 143 -33.41 -38.13 -36.38
C LEU A 143 -34.39 -36.97 -36.59
N ALA A 144 -34.23 -35.87 -35.83
CA ALA A 144 -35.05 -34.68 -36.02
C ALA A 144 -34.79 -34.01 -37.38
N VAL A 145 -33.52 -33.89 -37.78
CA VAL A 145 -33.16 -33.30 -39.08
C VAL A 145 -33.67 -34.16 -40.25
N THR A 146 -33.54 -35.48 -40.17
CA THR A 146 -34.06 -36.38 -41.21
C THR A 146 -35.58 -36.36 -41.27
N ALA A 147 -36.28 -36.38 -40.12
CA ALA A 147 -37.73 -36.27 -40.07
C ALA A 147 -38.23 -34.94 -40.66
N LEU A 148 -37.58 -33.82 -40.34
CA LEU A 148 -37.92 -32.51 -40.92
C LEU A 148 -37.76 -32.49 -42.45
N GLY A 149 -36.71 -33.13 -42.96
CA GLY A 149 -36.51 -33.30 -44.41
C GLY A 149 -37.61 -34.14 -45.07
N LEU A 150 -38.02 -35.24 -44.45
CA LEU A 150 -39.10 -36.10 -44.94
C LEU A 150 -40.47 -35.42 -44.87
N VAL A 151 -40.73 -34.60 -43.85
CA VAL A 151 -41.93 -33.74 -43.78
C VAL A 151 -41.95 -32.74 -44.94
N ALA A 152 -40.82 -32.12 -45.27
CA ALA A 152 -40.73 -31.21 -46.40
C ALA A 152 -40.99 -31.92 -47.75
N ARG A 153 -40.46 -33.13 -47.93
CA ARG A 153 -40.70 -33.98 -49.12
C ARG A 153 -42.17 -34.40 -49.23
N LEU A 154 -42.77 -34.87 -48.14
CA LEU A 154 -44.19 -35.23 -48.11
C LEU A 154 -45.09 -34.02 -48.41
N ALA A 155 -44.77 -32.84 -47.86
CA ALA A 155 -45.51 -31.61 -48.16
C ALA A 155 -45.38 -31.20 -49.63
N ALA A 156 -44.24 -31.44 -50.27
CA ALA A 156 -44.07 -31.22 -51.71
C ALA A 156 -44.90 -32.21 -52.54
N ALA A 157 -44.89 -33.50 -52.18
CA ALA A 157 -45.70 -34.53 -52.84
C ALA A 157 -47.21 -34.25 -52.72
N CYS A 158 -47.69 -33.81 -51.54
CA CYS A 158 -49.08 -33.39 -51.37
C CYS A 158 -49.47 -32.17 -52.23
N ARG A 159 -48.53 -31.25 -52.50
CA ARG A 159 -48.77 -30.12 -53.41
C ARG A 159 -48.80 -30.57 -54.87
N ALA A 160 -47.96 -31.53 -55.25
CA ALA A 160 -47.95 -32.11 -56.60
C ALA A 160 -49.26 -32.86 -56.88
N LEU A 161 -49.72 -33.69 -55.94
CA LEU A 161 -51.02 -34.39 -56.01
C LEU A 161 -52.20 -33.45 -56.29
N ARG A 162 -52.28 -32.31 -55.58
CA ARG A 162 -53.34 -31.31 -55.80
C ARG A 162 -53.28 -30.63 -57.16
N ARG A 163 -52.10 -30.56 -57.78
CA ARG A 163 -51.92 -29.99 -59.13
C ARG A 163 -52.36 -30.98 -60.19
N LEU A 164 -51.91 -32.23 -60.08
CA LEU A 164 -52.25 -33.31 -61.01
C LEU A 164 -53.75 -33.63 -60.98
N GLU A 165 -54.38 -33.56 -59.80
CA GLU A 165 -55.84 -33.66 -59.64
C GLU A 165 -56.60 -32.52 -60.37
N ALA A 166 -56.05 -31.31 -60.40
CA ALA A 166 -56.62 -30.18 -61.13
C ALA A 166 -56.38 -30.27 -62.65
N GLU A 167 -55.32 -30.97 -63.07
CA GLU A 167 -54.94 -31.16 -64.47
C GLU A 167 -55.61 -32.38 -65.12
N GLY A 168 -56.21 -33.28 -64.33
CA GLY A 168 -56.93 -34.47 -64.81
C GLY A 168 -56.01 -35.62 -65.27
N ASP A 169 -54.76 -35.63 -64.80
CA ASP A 169 -53.76 -36.66 -65.12
C ASP A 169 -53.82 -37.82 -64.10
N GLU A 170 -54.57 -38.87 -64.43
CA GLU A 170 -54.77 -40.05 -63.58
C GLU A 170 -53.51 -40.90 -63.38
N GLU A 171 -52.65 -40.99 -64.40
CA GLU A 171 -51.40 -41.77 -64.33
C GLU A 171 -50.38 -41.05 -63.46
N GLY A 172 -50.16 -39.75 -63.70
CA GLY A 172 -49.29 -38.91 -62.86
C GLY A 172 -49.80 -38.79 -61.42
N TRP A 173 -51.12 -38.72 -61.22
CA TRP A 173 -51.72 -38.70 -59.88
C TRP A 173 -51.45 -40.00 -59.11
N SER A 174 -51.54 -41.15 -59.78
CA SER A 174 -51.26 -42.46 -59.21
C SER A 174 -49.79 -42.60 -58.79
N GLU A 175 -48.85 -42.13 -59.62
CA GLU A 175 -47.42 -42.13 -59.32
C GLU A 175 -47.06 -41.19 -58.16
N ALA A 176 -47.59 -39.96 -58.17
CA ALA A 176 -47.39 -38.99 -57.09
C ALA A 176 -47.99 -39.46 -55.76
N LYS A 177 -49.06 -40.27 -55.81
CA LYS A 177 -49.68 -40.88 -54.63
C LYS A 177 -48.77 -41.95 -54.04
N LEU A 178 -48.19 -42.80 -54.87
CA LEU A 178 -47.20 -43.79 -54.43
C LEU A 178 -45.96 -43.12 -53.82
N GLU A 179 -45.48 -42.01 -54.40
CA GLU A 179 -44.35 -41.25 -53.86
C GLU A 179 -44.69 -40.60 -52.50
N ALA A 180 -45.91 -40.08 -52.33
CA ALA A 180 -46.38 -39.54 -51.05
C ALA A 180 -46.54 -40.65 -49.98
N GLU A 181 -47.04 -41.82 -50.35
CA GLU A 181 -47.15 -42.98 -49.45
C GLU A 181 -45.78 -43.53 -49.05
N ALA A 182 -44.81 -43.55 -49.97
CA ALA A 182 -43.41 -43.88 -49.67
C ALA A 182 -42.78 -42.86 -48.72
N ALA A 183 -42.91 -41.56 -48.99
CA ALA A 183 -42.40 -40.49 -48.12
C ALA A 183 -43.05 -40.52 -46.72
N ARG A 184 -44.34 -40.86 -46.63
CA ARG A 184 -45.06 -41.06 -45.37
C ARG A 184 -44.51 -42.26 -44.59
N SER A 185 -44.23 -43.36 -45.27
CA SER A 185 -43.71 -44.58 -44.64
C SER A 185 -42.28 -44.37 -44.12
N GLU A 186 -41.42 -43.72 -44.90
CA GLU A 186 -40.08 -43.31 -44.46
C GLU A 186 -40.13 -42.36 -43.25
N LEU A 187 -41.08 -41.41 -43.23
CA LEU A 187 -41.27 -40.51 -42.10
C LEU A 187 -41.73 -41.26 -40.84
N GLN A 188 -42.61 -42.24 -40.98
CA GLN A 188 -43.06 -43.07 -39.86
C GLN A 188 -41.90 -43.86 -39.26
N GLU A 189 -41.04 -44.45 -40.09
CA GLU A 189 -39.84 -45.15 -39.61
C GLU A 189 -38.81 -44.19 -38.99
N ALA A 190 -38.59 -43.01 -39.57
CA ALA A 190 -37.65 -42.03 -39.01
C ALA A 190 -38.10 -41.47 -37.65
N VAL A 191 -39.40 -41.34 -37.41
CA VAL A 191 -39.97 -40.79 -36.17
C VAL A 191 -40.25 -41.88 -35.12
N ARG A 192 -40.30 -43.16 -35.52
CA ARG A 192 -40.56 -44.29 -34.63
C ARG A 192 -39.68 -44.29 -33.35
N PRO A 193 -38.35 -44.06 -33.41
CA PRO A 193 -37.53 -44.01 -32.19
C PRO A 193 -37.83 -42.80 -31.30
N LEU A 194 -38.31 -41.69 -31.87
CA LEU A 194 -38.70 -40.49 -31.13
C LEU A 194 -40.04 -40.65 -30.40
N ARG A 195 -40.88 -41.59 -30.87
CA ARG A 195 -42.19 -41.92 -30.28
C ARG A 195 -42.12 -42.97 -29.17
N GLU A 196 -40.97 -43.60 -28.96
CA GLU A 196 -40.80 -44.54 -27.86
C GLU A 196 -41.03 -43.85 -26.51
N PRO A 197 -41.82 -44.45 -25.61
CA PRO A 197 -42.11 -43.85 -24.31
C PRO A 197 -40.82 -43.64 -23.53
N GLY A 198 -40.58 -42.40 -23.08
CA GLY A 198 -39.40 -42.02 -22.31
C GLY A 198 -38.19 -41.54 -23.12
N TYR A 199 -38.12 -41.79 -24.44
CA TYR A 199 -36.98 -41.37 -25.27
C TYR A 199 -36.74 -39.86 -25.21
N LEU A 200 -37.78 -39.06 -25.41
CA LEU A 200 -37.71 -37.59 -25.36
C LEU A 200 -37.39 -37.07 -23.94
N GLN A 201 -37.87 -37.76 -22.90
CA GLN A 201 -37.58 -37.40 -21.52
C GLN A 201 -36.10 -37.65 -21.18
N GLU A 202 -35.54 -38.78 -21.62
CA GLU A 202 -34.11 -39.07 -21.46
C GLU A 202 -33.23 -38.11 -22.25
N LEU A 203 -33.62 -37.79 -23.48
CA LEU A 203 -32.94 -36.80 -24.33
C LEU A 203 -32.94 -35.42 -23.67
N GLY A 204 -34.09 -34.98 -23.15
CA GLY A 204 -34.24 -33.73 -22.41
C GLY A 204 -33.39 -33.69 -21.14
N ARG A 205 -33.37 -34.77 -20.34
CA ARG A 205 -32.50 -34.87 -19.16
C ARG A 205 -31.02 -34.80 -19.53
N LYS A 206 -30.58 -35.45 -20.62
CA LYS A 206 -29.18 -35.39 -21.09
C LYS A 206 -28.82 -34.00 -21.61
N ALA A 207 -29.71 -33.34 -22.36
CA ALA A 207 -29.51 -31.98 -22.84
C ALA A 207 -29.41 -30.96 -21.69
N GLU A 208 -30.30 -31.05 -20.71
CA GLU A 208 -30.28 -30.21 -19.50
C GLU A 208 -29.03 -30.44 -18.65
N LYS A 209 -28.60 -31.70 -18.47
CA LYS A 209 -27.32 -32.01 -17.82
C LYS A 209 -26.14 -31.36 -18.55
N ALA A 210 -26.10 -31.43 -19.88
CA ALA A 210 -25.04 -30.81 -20.68
C ALA A 210 -25.07 -29.27 -20.62
N ARG A 211 -26.26 -28.66 -20.60
CA ARG A 211 -26.45 -27.21 -20.42
C ARG A 211 -25.97 -26.76 -19.04
N LYS A 212 -26.43 -27.41 -17.97
CA LYS A 212 -26.01 -27.11 -16.58
C LYS A 212 -24.50 -27.29 -16.40
N ARG A 213 -23.90 -28.32 -16.98
CA ARG A 213 -22.44 -28.53 -16.96
C ARG A 213 -21.71 -27.36 -17.63
N ARG A 214 -22.15 -26.92 -18.81
CA ARG A 214 -21.55 -25.78 -19.52
C ARG A 214 -21.65 -24.49 -18.72
N GLN A 215 -22.82 -24.20 -18.15
CA GLN A 215 -23.01 -23.01 -17.31
C GLN A 215 -22.11 -23.03 -16.07
N ARG A 216 -21.97 -24.19 -15.40
CA ARG A 216 -21.07 -24.34 -14.25
C ARG A 216 -19.60 -24.10 -14.64
N LEU A 217 -19.17 -24.64 -15.77
CA LEU A 217 -17.80 -24.43 -16.26
C LEU A 217 -17.55 -22.96 -16.62
N GLN A 218 -18.53 -22.30 -17.23
CA GLN A 218 -18.44 -20.88 -17.57
C GLN A 218 -18.35 -20.00 -16.31
N ARG A 219 -19.21 -20.26 -15.30
CA ARG A 219 -19.15 -19.57 -14.01
C ARG A 219 -17.81 -19.77 -13.31
N ARG A 220 -17.34 -21.02 -13.22
CA ARG A 220 -16.04 -21.33 -12.62
C ARG A 220 -14.88 -20.63 -13.35
N LYS A 221 -14.97 -20.52 -14.67
CA LYS A 221 -13.97 -19.79 -15.47
C LYS A 221 -14.00 -18.29 -15.13
N GLN A 222 -15.18 -17.68 -15.08
CA GLN A 222 -15.35 -16.27 -14.72
C GLN A 222 -14.89 -15.98 -13.28
N GLU A 223 -15.25 -16.85 -12.34
CA GLU A 223 -14.80 -16.76 -10.94
C GLU A 223 -13.27 -16.88 -10.83
N ALA A 224 -12.66 -17.77 -11.61
CA ALA A 224 -11.20 -17.91 -11.65
C ALA A 224 -10.51 -16.70 -12.29
N GLU A 225 -11.07 -16.13 -13.36
CA GLU A 225 -10.56 -14.90 -13.98
C GLU A 225 -10.68 -13.71 -13.02
N ALA A 226 -11.83 -13.54 -12.36
CA ALA A 226 -12.03 -12.48 -11.36
C ALA A 226 -11.09 -12.64 -10.15
N ALA A 227 -10.88 -13.86 -9.66
CA ALA A 227 -9.92 -14.13 -8.58
C ALA A 227 -8.48 -13.80 -9.00
N GLN A 228 -8.09 -14.11 -10.24
CA GLN A 228 -6.78 -13.74 -10.77
C GLN A 228 -6.62 -12.23 -10.92
N GLU A 229 -7.64 -11.52 -11.40
CA GLU A 229 -7.64 -10.06 -11.48
C GLU A 229 -7.53 -9.41 -10.11
N GLU A 230 -8.24 -9.93 -9.10
CA GLU A 230 -8.15 -9.44 -7.72
C GLU A 230 -6.76 -9.69 -7.11
N GLU A 231 -6.18 -10.89 -7.31
CA GLU A 231 -4.82 -11.19 -6.88
C GLU A 231 -3.79 -10.29 -7.56
N ALA A 232 -3.96 -10.04 -8.86
CA ALA A 232 -3.11 -9.12 -9.62
C ALA A 232 -3.26 -7.68 -9.15
N ALA A 233 -4.47 -7.22 -8.82
CA ALA A 233 -4.72 -5.90 -8.27
C ALA A 233 -4.04 -5.74 -6.90
N ARG A 234 -4.20 -6.72 -6.00
CA ARG A 234 -3.51 -6.73 -4.70
C ARG A 234 -1.99 -6.78 -4.84
N ALA A 235 -1.47 -7.49 -5.85
CA ALA A 235 -0.03 -7.49 -6.15
C ALA A 235 0.44 -6.12 -6.65
N ALA A 236 -0.31 -5.50 -7.57
CA ALA A 236 -0.02 -4.16 -8.08
C ALA A 236 -0.06 -3.09 -6.99
N GLU A 237 -0.99 -3.19 -6.02
CA GLU A 237 -1.04 -2.31 -4.85
C GLU A 237 0.23 -2.43 -4.00
N ARG A 238 0.68 -3.66 -3.70
CA ARG A 238 1.93 -3.90 -2.97
C ARG A 238 3.14 -3.37 -3.71
N GLU A 239 3.21 -3.58 -5.03
CA GLU A 239 4.29 -3.04 -5.87
C GLU A 239 4.27 -1.51 -5.88
N ALA A 240 3.10 -0.89 -6.00
CA ALA A 240 2.94 0.56 -5.94
C ALA A 240 3.37 1.13 -4.57
N GLU A 241 3.10 0.44 -3.46
CA GLU A 241 3.59 0.83 -2.13
C GLU A 241 5.12 0.75 -2.04
N ILE A 242 5.72 -0.31 -2.57
CA ILE A 242 7.17 -0.46 -2.65
C ILE A 242 7.79 0.68 -3.46
N ASP A 243 7.22 1.00 -4.61
CA ASP A 243 7.74 2.06 -5.47
C ASP A 243 7.56 3.45 -4.86
N ARG A 244 6.43 3.71 -4.18
CA ARG A 244 6.26 4.93 -3.37
C ARG A 244 7.32 5.04 -2.28
N TRP A 245 7.65 3.93 -1.60
CA TRP A 245 8.69 3.92 -0.59
C TRP A 245 10.08 4.16 -1.20
N ARG A 246 10.40 3.51 -2.32
CA ARG A 246 11.66 3.75 -3.06
C ARG A 246 11.79 5.20 -3.49
N ALA A 247 10.72 5.78 -4.04
CA ALA A 247 10.70 7.19 -4.42
C ALA A 247 10.96 8.12 -3.23
N LYS A 248 10.36 7.85 -2.06
CA LYS A 248 10.64 8.59 -0.82
C LYS A 248 12.10 8.46 -0.42
N CYS A 249 12.68 7.25 -0.44
CA CYS A 249 14.09 7.05 -0.11
C CYS A 249 15.03 7.80 -1.07
N ILE A 250 14.73 7.78 -2.37
CA ILE A 250 15.50 8.52 -3.37
C ILE A 250 15.41 10.02 -3.10
N GLN A 251 14.21 10.55 -2.86
CA GLN A 251 14.01 11.96 -2.52
C GLN A 251 14.79 12.37 -1.27
N GLU A 252 14.74 11.56 -0.20
CA GLU A 252 15.51 11.85 1.03
C GLU A 252 17.02 11.88 0.79
N VAL A 253 17.54 11.02 -0.08
CA VAL A 253 18.96 11.01 -0.44
C VAL A 253 19.32 12.21 -1.31
N GLU A 254 18.47 12.56 -2.27
CA GLU A 254 18.64 13.75 -3.11
C GLU A 254 18.61 15.03 -2.28
N GLU A 255 17.68 15.17 -1.34
CA GLU A 255 17.60 16.31 -0.43
C GLU A 255 18.86 16.44 0.41
N LYS A 256 19.34 15.35 1.02
CA LYS A 256 20.62 15.33 1.75
C LYS A 256 21.81 15.70 0.87
N ASN A 257 21.80 15.30 -0.40
CA ASN A 257 22.86 15.70 -1.33
C ASN A 257 22.78 17.19 -1.67
N ARG A 258 21.58 17.74 -1.92
CA ARG A 258 21.37 19.18 -2.14
C ARG A 258 21.81 20.00 -0.93
N GLU A 259 21.49 19.57 0.29
CA GLU A 259 21.95 20.20 1.53
C GLU A 259 23.48 20.24 1.64
N ARG A 260 24.15 19.12 1.31
CA ARG A 260 25.62 19.04 1.29
C ARG A 260 26.24 19.95 0.25
N GLU A 261 25.65 20.03 -0.94
CA GLU A 261 26.08 20.93 -2.01
C GLU A 261 25.94 22.40 -1.61
N LEU A 262 24.81 22.78 -1.01
CA LEU A 262 24.59 24.13 -0.49
C LEU A 262 25.61 24.48 0.59
N LYS A 263 25.87 23.56 1.53
CA LYS A 263 26.89 23.75 2.56
C LYS A 263 28.29 23.90 1.95
N ALA A 264 28.65 23.05 0.99
CA ALA A 264 29.93 23.14 0.30
C ALA A 264 30.10 24.45 -0.47
N ALA A 265 29.03 24.94 -1.11
CA ALA A 265 29.01 26.24 -1.78
C ALA A 265 29.22 27.39 -0.77
N ALA A 266 28.54 27.35 0.38
CA ALA A 266 28.71 28.34 1.43
C ALA A 266 30.13 28.32 2.04
N ASP A 267 30.68 27.14 2.28
CA ASP A 267 32.07 26.96 2.75
C ASP A 267 33.09 27.45 1.71
N SER A 268 32.82 27.25 0.42
CA SER A 268 33.64 27.77 -0.68
C SER A 268 33.72 29.30 -0.61
N VAL A 269 32.59 29.99 -0.52
CA VAL A 269 32.54 31.46 -0.43
C VAL A 269 33.26 31.96 0.83
N LEU A 270 33.05 31.33 1.99
CA LEU A 270 33.78 31.67 3.22
C LEU A 270 35.28 31.46 3.09
N SER A 271 35.72 30.37 2.43
CA SER A 271 37.13 30.10 2.20
C SER A 271 37.79 31.16 1.30
N GLU A 272 37.06 31.70 0.33
CA GLU A 272 37.52 32.81 -0.51
C GLU A 272 37.71 34.09 0.29
N VAL A 273 36.76 34.44 1.17
CA VAL A 273 36.88 35.61 2.05
C VAL A 273 38.08 35.46 3.00
N ARG A 274 38.27 34.29 3.61
CA ARG A 274 39.45 34.00 4.45
C ARG A 274 40.76 34.10 3.68
N LYS A 275 40.78 33.67 2.41
CA LYS A 275 41.94 33.82 1.53
C LYS A 275 42.24 35.30 1.25
N LYS A 276 41.22 36.13 1.00
CA LYS A 276 41.36 37.58 0.82
C LYS A 276 41.89 38.27 2.09
N GLN A 277 41.41 37.88 3.27
CA GLN A 277 41.93 38.37 4.55
C GLN A 277 43.40 37.98 4.74
N ALA A 278 43.76 36.72 4.47
CA ALA A 278 45.14 36.24 4.58
C ALA A 278 46.10 36.96 3.63
N ASP A 279 45.65 37.25 2.40
CA ASP A 279 46.44 38.01 1.42
C ASP A 279 46.63 39.47 1.84
N THR A 280 45.60 40.11 2.38
CA THR A 280 45.67 41.47 2.93
C THR A 280 46.66 41.54 4.09
N LYS A 281 46.64 40.55 4.99
CA LYS A 281 47.61 40.41 6.08
C LYS A 281 49.04 40.23 5.54
N ARG A 282 49.23 39.38 4.52
CA ARG A 282 50.53 39.18 3.88
C ARG A 282 51.07 40.48 3.29
N MET A 283 50.23 41.26 2.62
CA MET A 283 50.62 42.57 2.07
C MET A 283 51.02 43.57 3.17
N MET A 284 50.28 43.58 4.28
CA MET A 284 50.62 44.39 5.46
C MET A 284 51.99 44.01 6.04
N ASP A 285 52.30 42.72 6.11
CA ASP A 285 53.59 42.23 6.59
C ASP A 285 54.74 42.59 5.63
N ILE A 286 54.50 42.58 4.32
CA ILE A 286 55.46 43.08 3.32
C ILE A 286 55.75 44.57 3.53
N LEU A 287 54.72 45.41 3.72
CA LEU A 287 54.94 46.85 3.99
C LEU A 287 55.77 47.06 5.25
N ARG A 288 55.50 46.32 6.34
CA ARG A 288 56.31 46.37 7.58
C ARG A 288 57.76 45.96 7.32
N ALA A 289 58.00 44.94 6.49
CA ALA A 289 59.34 44.52 6.12
C ALA A 289 60.06 45.59 5.27
N LEU A 290 59.36 46.24 4.34
CA LEU A 290 59.91 47.35 3.53
C LEU A 290 60.31 48.56 4.39
N GLU A 291 59.50 48.91 5.40
CA GLU A 291 59.85 49.98 6.34
C GLU A 291 61.12 49.65 7.13
N LYS A 292 61.23 48.43 7.65
CA LYS A 292 62.43 47.96 8.34
C LYS A 292 63.65 48.01 7.42
N LEU A 293 63.52 47.52 6.19
CA LEU A 293 64.60 47.54 5.21
C LEU A 293 65.05 48.97 4.90
N ARG A 294 64.10 49.91 4.76
CA ARG A 294 64.44 51.32 4.51
C ARG A 294 65.14 51.95 5.70
N LYS A 295 64.68 51.70 6.94
CA LYS A 295 65.36 52.18 8.16
C LYS A 295 66.80 51.68 8.23
N LEU A 296 67.03 50.39 8.00
CA LEU A 296 68.38 49.81 7.97
C LEU A 296 69.26 50.43 6.88
N ARG A 297 68.70 50.69 5.68
CA ARG A 297 69.44 51.37 4.59
C ARG A 297 69.79 52.81 4.96
N LYS A 298 68.88 53.54 5.61
CA LYS A 298 69.11 54.92 6.10
C LYS A 298 70.21 54.95 7.17
N GLU A 299 70.17 54.04 8.14
CA GLU A 299 71.21 53.90 9.16
C GLU A 299 72.58 53.54 8.55
N ALA A 300 72.61 52.60 7.59
CA ALA A 300 73.84 52.21 6.91
C ALA A 300 74.43 53.34 6.04
N ALA A 301 73.59 54.16 5.40
CA ALA A 301 74.02 55.33 4.64
C ALA A 301 74.54 56.44 5.56
N GLY A 302 73.87 56.68 6.69
CA GLY A 302 74.32 57.61 7.74
C GLY A 302 75.69 57.23 8.31
N ARG A 303 75.96 55.94 8.55
CA ARG A 303 77.30 55.45 8.95
C ARG A 303 78.39 55.70 7.89
N LYS A 304 78.01 55.83 6.62
CA LYS A 304 78.92 56.16 5.51
C LYS A 304 79.00 57.67 5.23
N GLY A 305 78.34 58.51 6.03
CA GLY A 305 78.31 59.96 5.85
C GLY A 305 77.42 60.46 4.70
N VAL A 306 76.65 59.58 4.06
CA VAL A 306 75.74 59.95 2.96
C VAL A 306 74.31 59.93 3.49
N CYS A 307 73.68 61.10 3.61
CA CYS A 307 72.27 61.20 4.01
C CYS A 307 71.38 61.32 2.77
N PRO A 308 70.40 60.42 2.57
CA PRO A 308 69.35 60.61 1.58
C PRO A 308 68.61 61.95 1.80
N PRO A 309 68.09 62.59 0.73
CA PRO A 309 67.30 63.81 0.86
C PRO A 309 66.06 63.58 1.74
N PRO A 310 65.73 64.49 2.68
CA PRO A 310 64.59 64.34 3.58
C PRO A 310 63.24 64.25 2.83
N SER A 311 63.10 64.94 1.69
CA SER A 311 61.90 64.86 0.84
C SER A 311 61.62 63.47 0.28
N ALA A 312 62.66 62.67 0.02
CA ALA A 312 62.50 61.31 -0.47
C ALA A 312 62.01 60.35 0.63
N ASP A 313 62.33 60.64 1.89
CA ASP A 313 61.85 59.88 3.05
C ASP A 313 60.39 60.20 3.36
N GLU A 314 60.04 61.48 3.38
CA GLU A 314 58.64 61.92 3.56
C GLU A 314 57.72 61.34 2.47
N ALA A 315 58.17 61.34 1.21
CA ALA A 315 57.40 60.77 0.10
C ALA A 315 57.18 59.25 0.27
N PHE A 316 58.17 58.52 0.78
CA PHE A 316 58.02 57.08 1.04
C PHE A 316 57.13 56.80 2.24
N GLU A 317 57.32 57.52 3.34
CA GLU A 317 56.50 57.38 4.54
C GLU A 317 55.03 57.68 4.23
N SER A 318 54.77 58.74 3.47
CA SER A 318 53.43 59.10 2.99
C SER A 318 52.81 57.99 2.12
N GLN A 319 53.57 57.42 1.16
CA GLN A 319 53.08 56.32 0.31
C GLN A 319 52.82 55.04 1.10
N VAL A 320 53.71 54.67 2.02
CA VAL A 320 53.54 53.47 2.85
C VAL A 320 52.37 53.64 3.81
N GLU A 321 52.19 54.82 4.41
CA GLU A 321 51.05 55.08 5.29
C GLU A 321 49.73 55.09 4.51
N SER A 322 49.70 55.65 3.30
CA SER A 322 48.55 55.55 2.39
C SER A 322 48.21 54.09 2.05
N LEU A 323 49.21 53.23 1.80
CA LEU A 323 48.97 51.81 1.52
C LEU A 323 48.51 51.05 2.78
N LYS A 324 49.04 51.40 3.95
CA LYS A 324 48.60 50.83 5.23
C LYS A 324 47.15 51.18 5.55
N THR A 325 46.74 52.44 5.36
CA THR A 325 45.35 52.85 5.57
C THR A 325 44.40 52.11 4.62
N LEU A 326 44.76 51.98 3.34
CA LEU A 326 43.99 51.21 2.37
C LEU A 326 43.84 49.74 2.80
N LEU A 327 44.93 49.10 3.23
CA LEU A 327 44.89 47.70 3.68
C LEU A 327 44.10 47.54 4.99
N LYS A 328 44.17 48.49 5.94
CA LYS A 328 43.33 48.50 7.15
C LYS A 328 41.84 48.52 6.77
N ASN A 329 41.45 49.43 5.87
CA ASN A 329 40.08 49.51 5.39
C ASN A 329 39.62 48.21 4.71
N ARG A 330 40.48 47.57 3.90
CA ARG A 330 40.18 46.27 3.28
C ARG A 330 40.02 45.14 4.29
N THR A 331 40.84 45.12 5.34
CA THR A 331 40.71 44.15 6.43
C THR A 331 39.35 44.28 7.12
N GLU A 332 38.94 45.50 7.48
CA GLU A 332 37.65 45.76 8.12
C GLU A 332 36.46 45.32 7.25
N LEU A 333 36.54 45.57 5.94
CA LEU A 333 35.52 45.15 4.97
C LEU A 333 35.40 43.62 4.90
N TYR A 334 36.52 42.90 4.76
CA TYR A 334 36.49 41.44 4.69
C TYR A 334 36.11 40.79 6.02
N GLU A 335 36.43 41.42 7.15
CA GLU A 335 35.96 40.97 8.47
C GLU A 335 34.46 41.20 8.65
N ALA A 336 33.92 42.29 8.11
CA ALA A 336 32.47 42.55 8.11
C ALA A 336 31.73 41.57 7.18
N GLU A 337 32.29 41.30 5.99
CA GLU A 337 31.75 40.33 5.02
C GLU A 337 31.71 38.91 5.62
N GLU A 338 32.80 38.45 6.25
CA GLU A 338 32.81 37.13 6.90
C GLU A 338 31.81 37.04 8.06
N ARG A 339 31.69 38.11 8.87
CA ARG A 339 30.70 38.16 9.97
C ARG A 339 29.28 38.12 9.44
N ALA A 340 28.96 38.86 8.37
CA ALA A 340 27.64 38.87 7.76
C ALA A 340 27.28 37.48 7.20
N LEU A 341 28.20 36.85 6.46
CA LEU A 341 28.00 35.49 5.93
C LEU A 341 27.78 34.47 7.05
N ARG A 342 28.57 34.55 8.14
CA ARG A 342 28.42 33.62 9.28
C ARG A 342 27.06 33.75 9.96
N VAL A 343 26.56 34.97 10.18
CA VAL A 343 25.22 35.20 10.75
C VAL A 343 24.12 34.66 9.84
N MET A 344 24.27 34.81 8.51
CA MET A 344 23.31 34.25 7.55
C MET A 344 23.27 32.71 7.62
N LEU A 345 24.45 32.05 7.66
CA LEU A 345 24.54 30.60 7.79
C LEU A 345 23.99 30.09 9.13
N GLU A 346 24.24 30.81 10.23
CA GLU A 346 23.74 30.48 11.56
C GLU A 346 22.21 30.63 11.65
N GLY A 347 21.66 31.71 11.05
CA GLY A 347 20.21 31.93 11.01
C GLY A 347 19.46 30.88 10.19
N GLU A 348 20.03 30.40 9.09
CA GLU A 348 19.45 29.32 8.27
C GLU A 348 19.47 27.98 9.03
N GLN A 349 20.56 27.65 9.71
CA GLN A 349 20.66 26.45 10.56
C GLN A 349 19.73 26.50 11.78
N GLU A 350 19.51 27.67 12.36
CA GLU A 350 18.61 27.85 13.50
C GLU A 350 17.13 27.69 13.08
N GLU A 351 16.74 28.23 11.92
CA GLU A 351 15.43 27.96 11.33
C GLU A 351 15.22 26.49 11.02
N GLU A 352 16.22 25.81 10.45
CA GLU A 352 16.14 24.38 10.15
C GLU A 352 15.94 23.55 11.43
N ARG A 353 16.72 23.82 12.48
CA ARG A 353 16.54 23.19 13.80
C ARG A 353 15.15 23.45 14.38
N LYS A 354 14.61 24.66 14.24
CA LYS A 354 13.27 24.99 14.71
C LYS A 354 12.19 24.20 13.94
N ARG A 355 12.32 24.11 12.62
CA ARG A 355 11.42 23.32 11.75
C ARG A 355 11.49 21.82 12.06
N GLU A 356 12.68 21.29 12.35
CA GLU A 356 12.83 19.90 12.78
C GLU A 356 12.17 19.63 14.14
N MET A 357 12.36 20.53 15.11
CA MET A 357 11.74 20.42 16.42
C MET A 357 10.21 20.49 16.33
N GLU A 358 9.67 21.38 15.49
CA GLU A 358 8.23 21.47 15.23
C GLU A 358 7.69 20.19 14.54
N LYS A 359 8.42 19.65 13.56
CA LYS A 359 8.09 18.35 12.95
C LYS A 359 8.11 17.22 13.97
N LYS A 360 9.08 17.19 14.90
CA LYS A 360 9.16 16.19 15.98
C LYS A 360 7.97 16.32 16.93
N GLN A 361 7.68 17.53 17.40
CA GLN A 361 6.52 17.80 18.26
C GLN A 361 5.21 17.43 17.59
N LYS A 362 5.05 17.69 16.29
CA LYS A 362 3.87 17.28 15.53
C LYS A 362 3.75 15.76 15.47
N LYS A 363 4.85 15.05 15.19
CA LYS A 363 4.88 13.57 15.19
C LYS A 363 4.60 13.00 16.58
N GLU A 364 5.13 13.58 17.64
CA GLU A 364 4.85 13.16 19.02
C GLU A 364 3.40 13.38 19.40
N ARG A 365 2.83 14.54 19.04
CA ARG A 365 1.41 14.83 19.24
C ARG A 365 0.52 13.87 18.47
N GLU A 366 0.88 13.55 17.23
CA GLU A 366 0.17 12.57 16.40
C GLU A 366 0.25 11.17 17.00
N LYS A 367 1.43 10.75 17.48
CA LYS A 367 1.60 9.48 18.21
C LYS A 367 0.76 9.44 19.48
N LEU A 368 0.72 10.51 20.26
CA LEU A 368 -0.09 10.59 21.47
C LEU A 368 -1.58 10.47 21.14
N LEU A 369 -2.03 11.14 20.07
CA LEU A 369 -3.40 11.04 19.59
C LEU A 369 -3.72 9.63 19.10
N GLN A 370 -2.79 8.97 18.41
CA GLN A 370 -2.96 7.60 17.95
C GLN A 370 -3.03 6.62 19.12
N GLN A 371 -2.13 6.75 20.10
CA GLN A 371 -2.18 5.97 21.35
C GLN A 371 -3.48 6.20 22.11
N LYS A 372 -3.96 7.44 22.18
CA LYS A 372 -5.25 7.75 22.79
C LYS A 372 -6.38 7.01 22.05
N ARG A 373 -6.41 7.06 20.72
CA ARG A 373 -7.40 6.31 19.91
C ARG A 373 -7.32 4.81 20.12
N GLU A 374 -6.11 4.25 20.18
CA GLU A 374 -5.90 2.82 20.46
C GLU A 374 -6.37 2.42 21.86
N ILE A 375 -6.13 3.28 22.87
CA ILE A 375 -6.63 3.07 24.23
C ILE A 375 -8.16 3.18 24.25
N ASP A 376 -8.72 4.21 23.63
CA ASP A 376 -10.17 4.43 23.54
C ASP A 376 -10.85 3.23 22.86
N SER A 377 -10.28 2.72 21.76
CA SER A 377 -10.76 1.51 21.08
C SER A 377 -10.68 0.25 21.96
N LYS A 378 -9.60 0.05 22.72
CA LYS A 378 -9.47 -1.09 23.65
C LYS A 378 -10.42 -1.01 24.85
N LEU A 379 -10.72 0.20 25.34
CA LEU A 379 -11.57 0.42 26.52
C LEU A 379 -13.07 0.43 26.17
N PHE A 380 -13.43 0.99 25.02
CA PHE A 380 -14.82 1.26 24.65
C PHE A 380 -15.27 0.55 23.37
N GLY A 381 -14.38 -0.21 22.72
CA GLY A 381 -14.62 -0.85 21.42
C GLY A 381 -14.33 0.08 20.25
N ASP A 382 -14.18 -0.49 19.05
CA ASP A 382 -14.00 0.31 17.84
C ASP A 382 -15.30 1.09 17.53
N PRO A 383 -15.22 2.44 17.42
CA PRO A 383 -16.39 3.29 17.20
C PRO A 383 -17.10 2.98 15.87
N ASP A 384 -16.37 2.40 14.91
CA ASP A 384 -16.88 2.05 13.58
C ASP A 384 -17.54 0.66 13.54
N GLU A 385 -17.19 -0.26 14.45
CA GLU A 385 -17.72 -1.63 14.49
C GLU A 385 -18.98 -1.75 15.35
N PHE A 386 -19.12 -0.91 16.39
CA PHE A 386 -20.27 -0.93 17.28
C PHE A 386 -20.65 0.50 17.71
N PRO A 387 -21.74 1.08 17.17
CA PRO A 387 -22.19 2.40 17.57
C PRO A 387 -22.91 2.33 18.93
N LEU A 388 -22.20 1.92 19.98
CA LEU A 388 -22.68 2.06 21.36
C LEU A 388 -23.02 3.52 21.67
N ALA A 389 -22.33 4.46 21.02
CA ALA A 389 -22.61 5.88 21.10
C ALA A 389 -24.07 6.21 20.75
N ASP A 390 -24.63 5.57 19.72
CA ASP A 390 -26.00 5.81 19.24
C ASP A 390 -27.03 5.09 20.13
N LEU A 391 -26.74 3.88 20.62
CA LEU A 391 -27.63 3.14 21.53
C LEU A 391 -27.70 3.78 22.93
N LEU A 392 -26.60 4.38 23.39
CA LEU A 392 -26.54 5.12 24.66
C LEU A 392 -26.93 6.59 24.51
N GLN A 393 -27.14 7.07 23.28
CA GLN A 393 -27.50 8.46 23.01
C GLN A 393 -28.75 8.91 23.77
N PRO A 394 -29.85 8.14 23.83
CA PRO A 394 -31.03 8.55 24.60
C PRO A 394 -30.75 8.70 26.10
N PHE A 395 -29.90 7.84 26.66
CA PHE A 395 -29.48 7.93 28.06
C PHE A 395 -28.60 9.14 28.30
N ARG A 396 -27.66 9.40 27.39
CA ARG A 396 -26.78 10.56 27.45
C ARG A 396 -27.56 11.87 27.33
N GLU A 397 -28.49 11.94 26.40
CA GLU A 397 -29.40 13.08 26.24
C GLU A 397 -30.27 13.29 27.48
N TYR A 398 -30.77 12.22 28.10
CA TYR A 398 -31.52 12.30 29.35
C TYR A 398 -30.69 12.91 30.50
N TYR A 399 -29.43 12.50 30.68
CA TYR A 399 -28.59 13.05 31.76
C TYR A 399 -28.04 14.44 31.44
N LEU A 400 -27.83 14.78 30.16
CA LEU A 400 -27.33 16.08 29.71
C LEU A 400 -28.44 17.07 29.31
N GLN A 401 -29.72 16.73 29.48
CA GLN A 401 -30.85 17.57 29.06
C GLN A 401 -30.79 18.99 29.67
N ALA A 402 -30.23 19.12 30.87
CA ALA A 402 -30.04 20.40 31.56
C ALA A 402 -29.00 21.31 30.89
N GLU A 403 -27.99 20.74 30.22
CA GLU A 403 -26.97 21.50 29.48
C GLU A 403 -27.52 22.07 28.17
N HIS A 404 -28.52 21.39 27.59
CA HIS A 404 -29.06 21.70 26.27
C HIS A 404 -30.39 22.48 26.32
N SER A 405 -31.08 22.50 27.47
CA SER A 405 -32.36 23.20 27.63
C SER A 405 -32.50 23.81 29.02
N VAL A 406 -32.64 25.14 29.07
CA VAL A 406 -32.88 25.89 30.30
C VAL A 406 -34.21 25.47 30.94
N ALA A 407 -35.23 25.13 30.14
CA ALA A 407 -36.51 24.65 30.67
C ALA A 407 -36.35 23.29 31.37
N ALA A 408 -35.56 22.38 30.80
CA ALA A 408 -35.26 21.09 31.42
C ALA A 408 -34.46 21.27 32.71
N LEU A 409 -33.48 22.19 32.74
CA LEU A 409 -32.75 22.54 33.96
C LEU A 409 -33.68 23.04 35.07
N ILE A 410 -34.60 23.96 34.75
CA ILE A 410 -35.58 24.50 35.71
C ILE A 410 -36.51 23.40 36.20
N GLN A 411 -37.00 22.54 35.30
CA GLN A 411 -37.87 21.42 35.65
C GLN A 411 -37.17 20.43 36.59
N ILE A 412 -35.95 19.99 36.23
CA ILE A 412 -35.13 19.12 37.09
C ILE A 412 -34.96 19.78 38.46
N ARG A 413 -34.61 21.07 38.49
CA ARG A 413 -34.45 21.78 39.76
C ARG A 413 -35.74 21.79 40.59
N HIS A 414 -36.89 22.04 39.97
CA HIS A 414 -38.19 22.01 40.62
C HIS A 414 -38.55 20.60 41.14
N GLU A 415 -38.26 19.56 40.36
CA GLU A 415 -38.42 18.16 40.77
C GLU A 415 -37.52 17.76 41.94
N TRP A 416 -36.36 18.40 42.11
CA TRP A 416 -35.54 18.24 43.31
C TRP A 416 -36.04 19.09 44.47
N ASP A 417 -36.47 20.32 44.19
CA ASP A 417 -36.91 21.28 45.21
C ASP A 417 -38.21 20.83 45.93
N GLN A 418 -39.05 20.00 45.31
CA GLN A 418 -40.23 19.41 45.97
C GLN A 418 -39.88 18.49 47.15
N TYR A 419 -38.64 18.00 47.21
CA TYR A 419 -38.14 17.17 48.31
C TYR A 419 -37.37 17.98 49.36
N LEU A 420 -37.26 19.29 49.19
CA LEU A 420 -36.71 20.17 50.22
C LEU A 420 -37.75 20.36 51.31
N VAL A 421 -37.42 19.87 52.50
CA VAL A 421 -38.19 20.10 53.72
C VAL A 421 -37.44 21.08 54.63
N PRO A 422 -38.15 21.82 55.51
CA PRO A 422 -37.51 22.64 56.52
C PRO A 422 -36.52 21.82 57.37
N ALA A 423 -35.47 22.47 57.87
CA ALA A 423 -34.40 21.81 58.62
C ALA A 423 -34.90 21.01 59.84
N ASP A 424 -36.05 21.40 60.40
CA ASP A 424 -36.67 20.78 61.58
C ASP A 424 -37.66 19.65 61.23
N HIS A 425 -37.80 19.28 59.95
CA HIS A 425 -38.73 18.24 59.52
C HIS A 425 -38.21 16.85 59.91
N PRO A 426 -39.03 15.99 60.58
CA PRO A 426 -38.57 14.72 61.14
C PRO A 426 -38.10 13.70 60.07
N GLU A 427 -38.60 13.83 58.84
CA GLU A 427 -38.19 13.00 57.69
C GLU A 427 -37.15 13.69 56.78
N GLY A 428 -36.66 14.87 57.16
CA GLY A 428 -35.63 15.58 56.42
C GLY A 428 -34.25 14.95 56.62
N SER A 429 -33.51 14.76 55.53
CA SER A 429 -32.10 14.38 55.58
C SER A 429 -31.23 15.55 55.14
N CYS A 430 -30.21 15.88 55.93
CA CYS A 430 -29.20 16.86 55.56
C CYS A 430 -28.14 16.21 54.66
N ILE A 431 -27.59 16.97 53.71
CA ILE A 431 -26.45 16.52 52.91
C ILE A 431 -25.29 16.22 53.86
N PRO A 432 -24.72 15.01 53.87
CA PRO A 432 -23.64 14.66 54.77
C PRO A 432 -22.43 15.57 54.55
N PRO A 433 -21.77 16.08 55.61
CA PRO A 433 -20.61 16.96 55.49
C PRO A 433 -19.32 16.25 55.02
N GLY A 434 -19.43 15.06 54.43
CA GLY A 434 -18.28 14.24 54.03
C GLY A 434 -18.63 13.11 53.07
N TRP A 435 -17.64 12.25 52.79
CA TRP A 435 -17.79 11.12 51.88
C TRP A 435 -18.80 10.11 52.41
N VAL A 436 -19.86 9.87 51.64
CA VAL A 436 -20.80 8.77 51.89
C VAL A 436 -20.17 7.51 51.34
N LEU A 437 -19.74 6.62 52.23
CA LEU A 437 -19.32 5.28 51.86
C LEU A 437 -20.58 4.45 51.57
N PRO A 438 -20.65 3.75 50.42
CA PRO A 438 -21.80 2.91 50.12
C PRO A 438 -21.91 1.82 51.19
N SER A 439 -23.14 1.50 51.57
CA SER A 439 -23.41 0.36 52.43
C SER A 439 -22.89 -0.92 51.80
N LEU A 440 -22.52 -1.90 52.62
CA LEU A 440 -22.17 -3.23 52.14
C LEU A 440 -23.28 -3.76 51.22
N PRO A 441 -22.92 -4.44 50.12
CA PRO A 441 -23.89 -4.93 49.15
C PRO A 441 -24.92 -5.80 49.86
N THR A 442 -26.19 -5.55 49.56
CA THR A 442 -27.32 -6.15 50.27
C THR A 442 -27.48 -7.65 49.98
N ASN A 443 -26.82 -8.16 48.93
CA ASN A 443 -26.81 -9.57 48.55
C ASN A 443 -25.49 -9.91 47.83
N ASP A 444 -25.08 -11.18 47.90
CA ASP A 444 -23.83 -11.70 47.33
C ASP A 444 -23.74 -11.49 45.81
N THR A 445 -24.89 -11.49 45.13
CA THR A 445 -24.97 -11.22 43.68
C THR A 445 -24.55 -9.79 43.35
N TRP A 446 -24.95 -8.81 44.16
CA TRP A 446 -24.50 -7.42 43.99
C TRP A 446 -23.04 -7.25 44.44
N ALA A 447 -22.60 -8.01 45.44
CA ALA A 447 -21.20 -8.01 45.88
C ALA A 447 -20.23 -8.44 44.76
N THR A 448 -20.67 -9.31 43.84
CA THR A 448 -19.84 -9.70 42.69
C THR A 448 -19.68 -8.61 41.62
N ALA A 449 -20.54 -7.60 41.58
CA ALA A 449 -20.51 -6.55 40.55
C ALA A 449 -19.69 -5.31 40.95
N VAL A 450 -19.40 -5.12 42.24
CA VAL A 450 -18.75 -3.92 42.80
C VAL A 450 -17.28 -4.18 43.16
N ARG A 451 -16.67 -5.23 42.59
CA ARG A 451 -15.35 -5.71 42.99
C ARG A 451 -14.23 -5.35 42.03
#